data_AF-A0AA38R9T0-F1
#
_entry.id   AF-A0AA38R9T0-F1
#
_cell.length_a   1.000
_cell.length_b   1.000
_cell.length_c   1.000
_cell.angle_alpha   90.00
_cell.angle_beta   90.00
_cell.angle_gamma   90.00
#
_symmetry.space_group_name_H-M   'P 1'
#
loop_
_entity.id
_entity.type
_entity.pdbx_description
1 polymer ?
#
loop_
_entity_poly.entity_id
_entity_poly.type
_entity_poly.pdbx_seq_one_letter_code
_entity_poly.pdbx_strand_id
1 'polypeptide(L)'
;MPTTSHDQDTDPQLEGRTVSFHQNSQERSTDGIKRRGKEIEEELEYIDQQISELEEEEIRQEYDAQDVEKELGRLNKLQEDSPKLGDLDDLVEKAEEKLDALETILGKIARKLVKLEERRNGLDGEFERLKNA
;
A
#
# COMPACT_ATOMS: atom_id res chain seq x y z
N MET A 1 -38.92 59.04 40.81
CA MET A 1 -39.35 57.63 41.01
C MET A 1 -40.79 57.51 40.51
N PRO A 2 -41.22 56.42 39.83
CA PRO A 2 -40.50 55.20 39.48
C PRO A 2 -40.55 54.81 37.97
N THR A 3 -39.69 53.85 37.64
CA THR A 3 -39.50 53.07 36.41
C THR A 3 -40.31 51.77 36.43
N THR A 4 -40.65 51.18 35.27
CA THR A 4 -41.02 49.75 35.10
C THR A 4 -40.93 49.41 33.59
N SER A 5 -39.89 48.73 33.07
CA SER A 5 -39.58 47.28 33.06
C SER A 5 -40.68 46.46 32.36
N HIS A 6 -40.54 46.08 31.08
CA HIS A 6 -39.84 44.90 30.51
C HIS A 6 -40.49 43.57 30.89
N ASP A 7 -41.33 43.03 29.99
CA ASP A 7 -41.70 41.61 29.94
C ASP A 7 -41.39 41.13 28.51
N GLN A 8 -40.17 40.63 28.31
CA GLN A 8 -39.91 39.64 27.27
C GLN A 8 -39.95 38.29 27.96
N ASP A 9 -41.08 37.59 27.78
CA ASP A 9 -41.21 36.17 28.09
C ASP A 9 -40.26 35.37 27.17
N THR A 10 -38.99 35.24 27.57
CA THR A 10 -38.13 34.20 27.03
C THR A 10 -38.45 32.91 27.75
N ASP A 11 -39.18 32.04 27.05
CA ASP A 11 -39.51 30.67 27.45
C ASP A 11 -38.22 29.86 27.73
N PRO A 12 -37.93 29.46 28.98
CA PRO A 12 -36.66 28.82 29.35
C PRO A 12 -36.48 27.38 28.83
N GLN A 13 -37.44 26.81 28.08
CA GLN A 13 -37.43 25.39 27.74
C GLN A 13 -36.66 25.03 26.46
N LEU A 14 -36.11 26.00 25.73
CA LEU A 14 -35.38 25.74 24.47
C LEU A 14 -33.85 25.66 24.61
N GLU A 15 -33.27 26.16 25.71
CA GLU A 15 -31.81 26.17 25.91
C GLU A 15 -31.24 24.80 26.31
N GLY A 16 -32.03 23.93 26.93
CA GLY A 16 -31.59 22.59 27.32
C GLY A 16 -31.57 21.55 26.20
N ARG A 17 -32.27 21.81 25.09
CA ARG A 17 -32.43 20.84 23.99
C ARG A 17 -31.30 20.93 22.97
N THR A 18 -30.79 22.12 22.67
CA THR A 18 -29.73 22.33 21.68
C THR A 18 -28.36 21.86 22.16
N VAL A 19 -28.06 21.97 23.45
CA VAL A 19 -26.76 21.53 24.02
C VAL A 19 -26.61 20.01 23.95
N SER A 20 -27.69 19.26 24.16
CA SER A 20 -27.72 17.79 24.07
C SER A 20 -27.44 17.26 22.66
N PHE A 21 -27.96 17.91 21.61
CA PHE A 21 -27.73 17.47 20.23
C PHE A 21 -26.31 17.77 19.73
N HIS A 22 -25.72 18.90 20.13
CA HIS A 22 -24.36 19.26 19.71
C HIS A 22 -23.30 18.40 20.40
N GLN A 23 -23.47 18.09 21.69
CA GLN A 23 -22.56 17.18 22.40
C GLN A 23 -22.66 15.74 21.89
N ASN A 24 -23.87 15.21 21.66
CA ASN A 24 -24.04 13.87 21.07
C ASN A 24 -23.52 13.79 19.62
N SER A 25 -23.64 14.87 18.85
CA SER A 25 -23.11 14.93 17.48
C SER A 25 -21.59 15.02 17.46
N GLN A 26 -20.98 15.76 18.40
CA GLN A 26 -19.53 15.83 18.54
C GLN A 26 -18.93 14.52 19.06
N GLU A 27 -19.50 13.88 20.08
CA GLU A 27 -19.00 12.59 20.58
C GLU A 27 -19.04 11.49 19.50
N ARG A 28 -20.17 11.36 18.78
CA ARG A 28 -20.28 10.42 17.64
C ARG A 28 -19.29 10.74 16.52
N SER A 29 -18.99 12.01 16.29
CA SER A 29 -17.99 12.45 15.30
C SER A 29 -16.59 12.04 15.75
N THR A 30 -16.24 12.19 17.02
CA THR A 30 -14.92 11.82 17.53
C THR A 30 -14.70 10.31 17.59
N ASP A 31 -15.74 9.52 17.91
CA ASP A 31 -15.66 8.06 17.88
C ASP A 31 -15.54 7.50 16.45
N GLY A 32 -16.21 8.16 15.49
CA GLY A 32 -16.06 7.85 14.07
C GLY A 32 -14.64 8.09 13.56
N ILE A 33 -14.04 9.24 13.93
CA ILE A 33 -12.65 9.59 13.58
C ILE A 33 -11.67 8.59 14.19
N LYS A 34 -11.81 8.26 15.48
CA LYS A 34 -10.94 7.27 16.16
C LYS A 34 -11.03 5.89 15.51
N ARG A 35 -12.23 5.43 15.18
CA ARG A 35 -12.43 4.14 14.51
C ARG A 35 -11.76 4.13 13.15
N ARG A 36 -11.98 5.17 12.34
CA ARG A 36 -11.37 5.29 11.02
C ARG A 36 -9.85 5.37 11.10
N GLY A 37 -9.31 6.10 12.09
CA GLY A 37 -7.87 6.15 12.34
C GLY A 37 -7.28 4.77 12.62
N LYS A 38 -7.93 3.97 13.49
CA LYS A 38 -7.51 2.59 13.77
C LYS A 38 -7.59 1.68 12.56
N GLU A 39 -8.64 1.78 11.75
CA GLU A 39 -8.78 1.03 10.50
C GLU A 39 -7.63 1.36 9.52
N ILE A 40 -7.24 2.63 9.42
CA ILE A 40 -6.12 3.05 8.56
C ILE A 40 -4.79 2.55 9.10
N GLU A 41 -4.54 2.61 10.42
CA GLU A 41 -3.34 2.05 11.03
C GLU A 41 -3.19 0.55 10.71
N GLU A 42 -4.27 -0.23 10.87
CA GLU A 42 -4.28 -1.66 10.55
C GLU A 42 -4.04 -1.91 9.05
N GLU A 43 -4.59 -1.07 8.17
CA GLU A 43 -4.40 -1.16 6.73
C GLU A 43 -2.96 -0.82 6.30
N LEU A 44 -2.35 0.18 6.92
CA LEU A 44 -0.94 0.56 6.69
C LEU A 44 0.00 -0.57 7.11
N GLU A 45 -0.21 -1.16 8.29
CA GLU A 45 0.58 -2.32 8.77
C GLU A 45 0.47 -3.50 7.79
N TYR A 46 -0.74 -3.78 7.29
CA TYR A 46 -0.96 -4.83 6.30
C TYR A 46 -0.31 -4.53 4.93
N ILE A 47 -0.22 -3.27 4.52
CA ILE A 47 0.48 -2.87 3.30
C ILE A 47 1.99 -3.02 3.48
N ASP A 48 2.54 -2.57 4.60
CA ASP A 48 3.97 -2.68 4.90
C ASP A 48 4.40 -4.15 4.91
N GLN A 49 3.59 -5.05 5.49
CA GLN A 49 3.84 -6.49 5.42
C GLN A 49 3.89 -7.01 3.97
N GLN A 50 2.92 -6.63 3.13
CA GLN A 50 2.90 -7.06 1.73
C GLN A 50 4.08 -6.51 0.93
N ILE A 51 4.52 -5.29 1.22
CA ILE A 51 5.71 -4.69 0.59
C ILE A 51 6.93 -5.53 0.95
N SER A 52 7.15 -5.81 2.24
CA SER A 52 8.29 -6.64 2.68
C SER A 52 8.28 -8.04 2.05
N GLU A 53 7.12 -8.70 1.97
CA GLU A 53 6.99 -10.01 1.32
C GLU A 53 7.33 -9.95 -0.19
N LEU A 54 6.95 -8.87 -0.87
CA LEU A 54 7.27 -8.67 -2.28
C LEU A 54 8.73 -8.32 -2.52
N GLU A 55 9.35 -7.54 -1.65
CA GLU A 55 10.79 -7.22 -1.69
C GLU A 55 11.65 -8.48 -1.48
N GLU A 56 11.27 -9.34 -0.53
CA GLU A 56 11.94 -10.63 -0.34
C GLU A 56 11.83 -11.55 -1.56
N GLU A 57 10.66 -11.55 -2.21
CA GLU A 57 10.45 -12.30 -3.44
C GLU A 57 11.22 -11.70 -4.62
N GLU A 58 11.26 -10.37 -4.76
CA GLU A 58 12.06 -9.68 -5.78
C GLU A 58 13.52 -10.10 -5.70
N ILE A 59 14.12 -10.01 -4.51
CA ILE A 59 15.50 -10.41 -4.26
C ILE A 59 15.75 -11.86 -4.68
N ARG A 60 14.82 -12.78 -4.35
CA ARG A 60 14.94 -14.19 -4.73
C ARG A 60 14.92 -14.38 -6.24
N GLN A 61 13.99 -13.73 -6.93
CA GLN A 61 13.86 -13.83 -8.38
C GLN A 61 15.05 -13.19 -9.10
N GLU A 62 15.65 -12.13 -8.55
CA GLU A 62 16.90 -11.56 -9.06
C GLU A 62 18.08 -12.54 -8.95
N TYR A 63 18.21 -13.25 -7.83
CA TYR A 63 19.24 -14.29 -7.69
C TYR A 63 19.05 -15.42 -8.70
N ASP A 64 17.80 -15.88 -8.89
CA ASP A 64 17.48 -16.90 -9.89
C ASP A 64 17.82 -16.42 -11.31
N ALA A 65 17.55 -15.15 -11.64
CA ALA A 65 17.88 -14.56 -12.94
C ALA A 65 19.39 -14.51 -13.15
N GLN A 66 20.16 -14.06 -12.16
CA GLN A 66 21.63 -14.03 -12.24
C GLN A 66 22.24 -15.42 -12.42
N ASP A 67 21.66 -16.45 -11.81
CA ASP A 67 22.14 -17.82 -11.98
C ASP A 67 21.84 -18.37 -13.37
N VAL A 68 20.68 -18.03 -13.95
CA VAL A 68 20.35 -18.36 -15.34
C VAL A 68 21.26 -17.62 -16.33
N GLU A 69 21.53 -16.33 -16.10
CA GLU A 69 22.48 -15.56 -16.94
C GLU A 69 23.89 -16.17 -16.92
N LYS A 70 24.37 -16.62 -15.74
CA LYS A 70 25.65 -17.31 -15.62
C LYS A 70 25.65 -18.63 -16.39
N GLU A 71 24.55 -19.39 -16.34
CA GLU A 71 24.41 -20.63 -17.09
C GLU A 71 24.42 -20.38 -18.60
N LEU A 72 23.65 -19.39 -19.06
CA LEU A 72 23.61 -18.96 -20.45
C LEU A 72 24.99 -18.52 -20.97
N GLY A 73 25.74 -17.76 -20.17
CA GLY A 73 27.12 -17.39 -20.49
C GLY A 73 28.06 -18.60 -20.63
N ARG A 74 27.85 -19.66 -19.83
CA ARG A 74 28.63 -20.91 -19.96
C ARG A 74 28.25 -21.69 -21.21
N LEU A 75 26.95 -21.78 -21.52
CA LEU A 75 26.44 -22.46 -22.70
C LEU A 75 26.94 -21.80 -23.98
N ASN A 76 26.86 -20.47 -24.07
CA ASN A 76 27.36 -19.70 -25.21
C ASN A 76 28.86 -19.92 -25.43
N LYS A 77 29.66 -19.90 -24.35
CA LYS A 77 31.09 -20.19 -24.45
C LYS A 77 31.38 -21.62 -24.95
N LEU A 78 30.63 -22.60 -24.47
CA LEU A 78 30.76 -23.99 -24.93
C LEU A 78 30.38 -24.14 -26.41
N GLN A 79 29.37 -23.39 -26.87
CA GLN A 79 28.93 -23.37 -28.26
C GLN A 79 30.00 -22.74 -29.17
N GLU A 80 30.64 -21.65 -28.73
CA GLU A 80 31.80 -21.04 -29.40
C GLU A 80 32.99 -22.01 -29.49
N ASP A 81 33.33 -22.69 -28.39
CA ASP A 81 34.46 -23.61 -28.32
C ASP A 81 34.21 -24.93 -29.08
N SER A 82 32.95 -25.35 -29.25
CA SER A 82 32.58 -26.61 -29.89
C SER A 82 31.25 -26.55 -30.66
N PRO A 83 31.23 -25.93 -31.86
CA PRO A 83 30.01 -25.64 -32.62
C PRO A 83 29.29 -26.85 -33.25
N LYS A 84 29.73 -28.08 -32.95
CA LYS A 84 29.11 -29.32 -33.46
C LYS A 84 28.22 -30.03 -32.43
N LEU A 85 28.10 -29.49 -31.22
CA LEU A 85 27.17 -30.01 -30.21
C LEU A 85 25.77 -29.44 -30.50
N GLY A 86 24.96 -30.18 -31.26
CA GLY A 86 23.57 -29.81 -31.54
C GLY A 86 22.68 -29.74 -30.28
N ASP A 87 23.10 -30.37 -29.18
CA ASP A 87 22.36 -30.36 -27.91
C ASP A 87 22.53 -29.03 -27.12
N LEU A 88 23.47 -28.15 -27.53
CA LEU A 88 23.69 -26.85 -26.88
C LEU A 88 22.62 -25.82 -27.25
N ASP A 89 22.15 -25.82 -28.49
CA ASP A 89 21.16 -24.85 -28.98
C ASP A 89 19.85 -24.96 -28.18
N ASP A 90 19.35 -26.18 -27.97
CA ASP A 90 18.16 -26.48 -27.16
C ASP A 90 18.32 -26.06 -25.68
N LEU A 91 19.56 -26.08 -25.16
CA LEU A 91 19.83 -25.67 -23.77
C LEU A 91 19.90 -24.14 -23.65
N VAL A 92 20.47 -23.46 -24.65
CA VAL A 92 20.48 -21.99 -24.72
C VAL A 92 19.06 -21.47 -24.83
N GLU A 93 18.24 -22.00 -25.74
CA GLU A 93 16.84 -21.60 -25.91
C GLU A 93 16.06 -21.72 -24.60
N LYS A 94 16.19 -22.85 -23.88
CA LYS A 94 15.54 -23.04 -22.57
C LYS A 94 16.02 -22.07 -21.50
N ALA A 95 17.31 -21.72 -21.50
CA ALA A 95 17.85 -20.76 -20.56
C ALA A 95 17.32 -19.34 -20.86
N GLU A 96 17.22 -18.96 -22.12
CA GLU A 96 16.60 -17.70 -22.58
C GLU A 96 15.12 -17.64 -22.18
N GLU A 97 14.33 -18.69 -22.46
CA GLU A 97 12.92 -18.76 -22.07
C GLU A 97 12.74 -18.61 -20.55
N LYS A 98 13.63 -19.21 -19.76
CA LYS A 98 13.61 -19.10 -18.30
C LYS A 98 13.94 -17.68 -17.84
N LEU A 99 14.90 -17.02 -18.48
CA LEU A 99 15.25 -15.63 -18.18
C LEU A 99 14.08 -14.69 -18.47
N ASP A 100 13.45 -14.82 -19.65
CA ASP A 100 12.27 -14.05 -20.04
C ASP A 100 11.10 -14.23 -19.04
N ALA A 101 10.91 -15.46 -18.55
CA ALA A 101 9.91 -15.76 -17.53
C ALA A 101 10.21 -15.05 -16.20
N LEU A 102 11.47 -15.04 -15.76
CA LEU A 102 11.93 -14.35 -14.55
C LEU A 102 11.77 -12.83 -14.67
N GLU A 103 12.17 -12.23 -15.80
CA GLU A 103 11.96 -10.81 -16.07
C GLU A 103 10.47 -10.43 -16.03
N THR A 104 9.61 -11.30 -16.58
CA THR A 104 8.16 -11.11 -16.52
C THR A 104 7.64 -11.13 -15.08
N ILE A 105 8.17 -12.00 -14.22
CA ILE A 105 7.82 -12.08 -12.80
C ILE A 105 8.28 -10.81 -12.07
N LEU A 106 9.55 -10.42 -12.22
CA LEU A 106 10.11 -9.20 -11.64
C LEU A 106 9.30 -7.97 -12.04
N GLY A 107 8.95 -7.83 -13.32
CA GLY A 107 8.10 -6.75 -13.80
C GLY A 107 6.69 -6.75 -13.19
N LYS A 108 6.14 -7.92 -12.81
CA LYS A 108 4.87 -8.00 -12.05
C LYS A 108 5.06 -7.58 -10.60
N ILE A 109 6.17 -7.95 -9.96
CA ILE A 109 6.48 -7.57 -8.58
C ILE A 109 6.64 -6.05 -8.48
N ALA A 110 7.46 -5.44 -9.33
CA ALA A 110 7.66 -4.00 -9.38
C ALA A 110 6.33 -3.23 -9.54
N ARG A 111 5.44 -3.68 -10.44
CA ARG A 111 4.10 -3.06 -10.61
C ARG A 111 3.20 -3.20 -9.38
N LYS A 112 3.34 -4.28 -8.60
CA LYS A 112 2.58 -4.44 -7.36
C LYS A 112 3.12 -3.54 -6.26
N LEU A 113 4.44 -3.45 -6.13
CA LEU A 113 5.11 -2.55 -5.17
C LEU A 113 4.67 -1.11 -5.39
N VAL A 114 4.73 -0.59 -6.62
CA VAL A 114 4.28 0.78 -6.94
C VAL A 114 2.82 1.02 -6.51
N LYS A 115 1.91 0.07 -6.76
CA LYS A 115 0.50 0.21 -6.36
C LYS A 115 0.31 0.20 -4.85
N LEU A 116 1.10 -0.59 -4.13
CA LEU A 116 1.06 -0.63 -2.67
C LEU A 116 1.60 0.67 -2.08
N GLU A 117 2.70 1.19 -2.61
CA GLU A 117 3.25 2.49 -2.21
C GLU A 117 2.27 3.65 -2.47
N GLU A 118 1.62 3.68 -3.64
CA GLU A 118 0.58 4.65 -3.95
C GLU A 118 -0.58 4.60 -2.94
N ARG A 119 -1.04 3.38 -2.61
CA ARG A 119 -2.11 3.18 -1.61
C ARG A 119 -1.67 3.62 -0.23
N ARG A 120 -0.47 3.22 0.20
CA ARG A 120 0.11 3.60 1.49
C ARG A 120 0.18 5.12 1.63
N ASN A 121 0.72 5.81 0.63
CA ASN A 121 0.82 7.27 0.61
C ASN A 121 -0.57 7.95 0.68
N GLY A 122 -1.58 7.36 0.04
CA GLY A 122 -2.96 7.82 0.12
C GLY A 122 -3.54 7.70 1.53
N LEU A 123 -3.30 6.56 2.18
CA LEU A 123 -3.74 6.29 3.55
C LEU A 123 -2.99 7.13 4.58
N ASP A 124 -1.68 7.29 4.45
CA ASP A 124 -0.88 8.19 5.29
C ASP A 124 -1.42 9.62 5.20
N GLY A 125 -1.76 10.08 3.98
CA GLY A 125 -2.39 11.37 3.76
C GLY A 125 -3.80 11.50 4.36
N GLU A 126 -4.59 10.42 4.38
CA GLU A 126 -5.89 10.38 5.06
C GLU A 126 -5.72 10.41 6.58
N PHE A 127 -4.77 9.63 7.09
CA PHE A 127 -4.47 9.50 8.51
C PHE A 127 -4.02 10.82 9.12
N GLU A 128 -3.13 11.55 8.44
CA GLU A 128 -2.69 12.87 8.87
C GLU A 128 -3.85 13.89 8.88
N ARG A 129 -4.80 13.80 7.94
CA ARG A 129 -6.00 14.67 7.99
C ARG A 129 -6.88 14.35 9.19
N LEU A 130 -7.04 13.07 9.52
CA LEU A 130 -7.85 12.64 10.67
C LEU A 130 -7.22 13.05 12.01
N LYS A 131 -5.89 13.05 12.13
CA LYS A 131 -5.19 13.55 13.33
C LYS A 131 -5.41 15.05 13.56
N ASN A 132 -5.63 15.80 12.49
CA ASN A 132 -5.79 17.25 12.52
C ASN A 132 -7.27 17.71 12.48
N ALA A 133 -8.23 16.76 12.50
CA ALA A 133 -9.68 17.01 12.49
C ALA A 133 -10.27 16.99 13.90
#